data_AF-A0A7X7DZY7-F1
#
_entry.id   AF-A0A7X7DZY7-F1
#
_cell.length_a   1.000
_cell.length_b   1.000
_cell.length_c   1.000
_cell.angle_alpha   90.00
_cell.angle_beta   90.00
_cell.angle_gamma   90.00
#
_symmetry.space_group_name_H-M   'P 1'
#
loop_
_entity.id
_entity.type
_entity.pdbx_description
1 polymer ?
#
loop_
_entity_poly.entity_id
_entity_poly.type
_entity_poly.pdbx_seq_one_letter_code
_entity_poly.pdbx_strand_id
1 'polypeptide(L)'
;MQFIFKISISLIVITTCVLLSRKVPSMAGLIAVMPLSGVIVLFWIYSENKNDMFLLSQYTRGALLGIFPTILFYLSAYICFIRKTPITPTLLISFGIWLVAAVIHQMLSGK
;
A
#
# COMPACT_ATOMS: atom_id res chain seq x y z
N MET A 1 -13.34 19.28 11.68
CA MET A 1 -12.83 19.93 10.45
C MET A 1 -11.60 19.23 9.84
N GLN A 2 -10.62 18.78 10.63
CA GLN A 2 -9.45 18.05 10.08
C GLN A 2 -9.78 16.73 9.37
N PHE A 3 -10.84 16.02 9.80
CA PHE A 3 -11.23 14.73 9.20
C PHE A 3 -11.71 14.86 7.74
N ILE A 4 -12.60 15.82 7.45
CA ILE A 4 -13.11 16.06 6.09
C ILE A 4 -11.97 16.47 5.15
N PHE A 5 -11.06 17.31 5.62
CA PHE A 5 -9.88 17.72 4.85
C PHE A 5 -8.96 16.55 4.50
N LYS A 6 -8.70 15.63 5.44
CA LYS A 6 -7.92 14.41 5.20
C LYS A 6 -8.60 13.49 4.16
N ILE A 7 -9.92 13.38 4.20
CA ILE A 7 -10.69 12.60 3.21
C ILE A 7 -10.58 13.22 1.82
N SER A 8 -10.78 14.54 1.69
CA SER A 8 -10.73 15.21 0.39
C SER A 8 -9.38 15.04 -0.31
N ILE A 9 -8.28 15.17 0.43
CA ILE A 9 -6.92 14.94 -0.12
C ILE A 9 -6.77 13.51 -0.63
N SER A 10 -7.23 12.53 0.16
CA SER A 10 -7.13 11.10 -0.21
C SER A 10 -7.91 10.81 -1.50
N LEU A 11 -9.12 11.36 -1.63
CA LEU A 11 -9.95 11.22 -2.83
C LEU A 11 -9.31 11.85 -4.07
N ILE A 12 -8.69 13.03 -3.92
CA ILE A 12 -7.99 13.71 -5.03
C ILE A 12 -6.84 12.84 -5.54
N VAL A 13 -6.03 12.27 -4.64
CA VAL A 13 -4.91 11.39 -5.00
C VAL A 13 -5.41 10.16 -5.76
N ILE A 14 -6.42 9.46 -5.22
CA ILE A 14 -6.98 8.25 -5.84
C ILE A 14 -7.54 8.56 -7.23
N THR A 15 -8.34 9.64 -7.35
CA THR A 15 -8.97 10.00 -8.63
C THR A 15 -7.93 10.40 -9.68
N THR A 16 -6.86 11.08 -9.26
CA THR A 16 -5.73 11.43 -10.14
C THR A 16 -5.05 10.17 -10.68
N CYS A 17 -4.80 9.16 -9.84
CA CYS A 17 -4.27 7.87 -10.28
C CYS A 17 -5.17 7.19 -11.33
N VAL A 18 -6.48 7.19 -11.12
CA VAL A 18 -7.45 6.58 -12.05
C VAL A 18 -7.46 7.31 -13.40
N LEU A 19 -7.34 8.64 -13.40
CA LEU A 19 -7.28 9.41 -14.64
C LEU A 19 -5.96 9.17 -15.39
N LEU A 20 -4.85 9.09 -14.66
CA LEU A 20 -3.53 8.81 -15.23
C LEU A 20 -3.43 7.38 -15.76
N SER A 21 -4.12 6.39 -15.16
CA SER A 21 -4.01 4.98 -15.58
C SER A 21 -4.52 4.75 -17.01
N ARG A 22 -5.40 5.63 -17.52
CA ARG A 22 -5.92 5.56 -18.88
C ARG A 22 -4.94 6.07 -19.94
N LYS A 23 -4.04 6.98 -19.57
CA LYS A 23 -3.08 7.62 -20.50
C LYS A 23 -1.67 7.06 -20.35
N VAL A 24 -1.22 6.84 -19.11
CA VAL A 24 0.11 6.38 -18.76
C VAL A 24 0.01 5.34 -17.63
N PRO A 25 -0.36 4.09 -17.94
CA PRO A 25 -0.58 3.03 -16.94
C PRO A 25 0.63 2.79 -16.02
N SER A 26 1.85 2.89 -16.55
CA SER A 26 3.09 2.73 -15.79
C SER A 26 3.25 3.79 -14.68
N MET A 27 2.93 5.04 -15.01
CA MET A 27 3.01 6.17 -14.07
C MET A 27 1.90 6.11 -13.03
N ALA A 28 0.69 5.71 -13.43
CA ALA A 28 -0.39 5.46 -12.48
C ALA A 28 -0.09 4.31 -11.52
N GLY A 29 0.55 3.23 -12.00
CA GLY A 29 1.02 2.13 -11.17
C GLY A 29 2.07 2.59 -10.16
N LEU A 30 3.05 3.40 -10.61
CA LEU A 30 4.05 3.99 -9.72
C LEU A 30 3.38 4.83 -8.61
N ILE A 31 2.48 5.75 -8.98
CA ILE A 31 1.80 6.63 -8.01
C ILE A 31 0.91 5.81 -7.06
N ALA A 32 0.23 4.77 -7.56
CA ALA A 32 -0.62 3.90 -6.73
C ALA A 32 0.17 3.14 -5.65
N VAL A 33 1.43 2.83 -5.91
CA VAL A 33 2.32 2.12 -4.96
C VAL A 33 3.20 3.09 -4.16
N MET A 34 3.20 4.40 -4.46
CA MET A 34 3.95 5.38 -3.67
C MET A 34 3.52 5.30 -2.19
N PRO A 35 4.49 5.38 -1.25
CA PRO A 35 4.20 5.27 0.18
C PRO A 35 3.63 6.57 0.75
N LEU A 36 2.66 7.21 0.07
CA LEU A 36 2.04 8.46 0.50
C LEU A 36 1.38 8.30 1.87
N SER A 37 0.63 7.22 2.08
CA SER A 37 0.08 6.85 3.39
C SER A 37 1.19 6.65 4.41
N GLY A 38 2.27 5.96 4.02
CA GLY A 38 3.44 5.73 4.86
C GLY A 38 4.09 7.02 5.35
N VAL A 39 4.31 7.98 4.45
CA VAL A 39 4.90 9.30 4.73
C VAL A 39 4.02 10.12 5.66
N ILE A 40 2.71 10.14 5.41
CA ILE A 40 1.77 10.89 6.26
C ILE A 40 1.77 10.32 7.69
N VAL A 41 1.76 9.00 7.85
CA VAL A 41 1.83 8.36 9.17
C VAL A 41 3.16 8.63 9.87
N LEU A 42 4.30 8.59 9.16
CA LEU A 42 5.60 8.98 9.73
C LEU A 42 5.58 10.41 10.27
N PHE A 43 4.98 11.35 9.53
CA PHE A 43 4.85 12.73 9.96
C PHE A 43 3.99 12.88 11.22
N TRP A 44 2.89 12.13 11.33
CA TRP A 44 2.07 12.13 12.55
C TRP A 44 2.81 11.52 13.74
N ILE A 45 3.46 10.37 13.55
CA ILE A 45 4.25 9.75 14.63
C ILE A 45 5.32 10.73 15.14
N TYR A 46 6.05 11.36 14.22
CA TYR A 46 7.06 12.37 14.53
C TYR A 46 6.48 13.55 15.33
N SER A 47 5.38 14.12 14.86
CA SER A 47 4.76 15.30 15.46
C SER A 47 4.11 15.02 16.83
N GLU A 48 3.58 13.81 17.05
CA GLU A 48 2.81 13.47 18.25
C GLU A 48 3.67 12.82 19.36
N ASN A 49 4.77 12.15 19.01
CA ASN A 49 5.57 11.35 19.95
C ASN A 49 6.91 12.00 20.33
N LYS A 50 6.99 13.33 20.36
CA LYS A 50 8.20 14.09 20.78
C LYS A 50 9.50 13.61 20.10
N ASN A 51 9.44 13.27 18.81
CA ASN A 51 10.59 12.74 18.06
C ASN A 51 11.13 11.40 18.57
N ASP A 52 10.27 10.50 19.06
CA ASP A 52 10.66 9.12 19.42
C ASP A 52 11.16 8.34 18.18
N MET A 53 12.47 8.41 17.95
CA MET A 53 13.13 7.75 16.83
C MET A 53 13.04 6.22 16.88
N PHE A 54 12.85 5.64 18.06
CA PHE A 54 12.65 4.19 18.18
C PHE A 54 11.30 3.80 17.58
N LEU A 55 10.23 4.55 17.89
CA LEU A 55 8.91 4.32 17.31
C LEU A 55 8.89 4.54 15.79
N LEU A 56 9.55 5.59 15.29
CA LEU A 56 9.72 5.81 13.84
C LEU A 56 10.47 4.65 13.16
N SER A 57 11.52 4.14 13.80
CA SER A 57 12.31 3.02 13.28
C SER A 57 11.50 1.72 13.22
N GLN A 58 10.75 1.40 14.27
CA GLN A 58 9.87 0.23 14.31
C GLN A 58 8.77 0.32 13.25
N TYR A 59 8.14 1.48 13.11
CA TYR A 59 7.15 1.72 12.06
C TYR A 59 7.75 1.52 10.67
N THR A 60 8.92 2.10 10.40
CA THR A 60 9.60 1.99 9.11
C THR A 60 10.01 0.54 8.82
N ARG A 61 10.50 -0.20 9.81
CA ARG A 61 10.80 -1.63 9.70
C ARG A 61 9.55 -2.44 9.37
N GLY A 62 8.44 -2.20 10.07
CA GLY A 62 7.16 -2.83 9.78
C GLY A 62 6.66 -2.53 8.37
N ALA A 63 6.78 -1.28 7.92
CA ALA A 63 6.43 -0.87 6.57
C ALA A 63 7.30 -1.54 5.51
N LEU A 64 8.63 -1.59 5.70
CA LEU A 64 9.57 -2.26 4.79
C LEU A 64 9.21 -3.73 4.58
N LEU A 65 8.93 -4.44 5.67
CA LEU A 65 8.56 -5.85 5.60
C LEU A 65 7.13 -6.04 5.04
N GLY A 66 6.22 -5.09 5.29
CA GLY A 66 4.87 -5.06 4.70
C GLY A 66 4.82 -4.82 3.19
N ILE A 67 5.90 -4.31 2.58
CA ILE A 67 6.03 -4.21 1.13
C ILE A 67 6.06 -5.61 0.49
N PHE A 68 6.61 -6.62 1.17
CA PHE A 68 6.75 -7.96 0.61
C PHE A 68 5.39 -8.63 0.26
N PRO A 69 4.38 -8.68 1.17
CA PRO A 69 3.03 -9.10 0.80
C PRO A 69 2.44 -8.31 -0.37
N THR A 70 2.69 -7.00 -0.42
CA THR A 70 2.17 -6.11 -1.48
C THR A 70 2.79 -6.42 -2.84
N ILE A 71 4.10 -6.73 -2.89
CA ILE A 71 4.76 -7.19 -4.11
C ILE A 71 4.11 -8.49 -4.61
N LEU A 72 3.86 -9.45 -3.71
CA LEU A 72 3.24 -10.72 -4.07
C LEU A 72 1.83 -10.53 -4.64
N PHE A 73 1.04 -9.61 -4.08
CA PHE A 73 -0.28 -9.24 -4.62
C PHE A 73 -0.19 -8.75 -6.08
N TYR A 74 0.70 -7.79 -6.35
CA TYR A 74 0.82 -7.24 -7.72
C TYR A 74 1.41 -8.26 -8.69
N LEU A 75 2.33 -9.11 -8.23
CA LEU A 75 2.91 -10.18 -9.03
C LEU A 75 1.84 -11.20 -9.44
N SER A 76 1.01 -11.66 -8.50
CA SER A 76 -0.08 -12.58 -8.82
C SER A 76 -1.13 -11.95 -9.73
N ALA A 77 -1.47 -10.68 -9.49
CA ALA A 77 -2.41 -9.95 -10.34
C ALA A 77 -1.87 -9.82 -11.77
N TYR A 78 -0.59 -9.46 -11.91
CA TYR A 78 0.10 -9.35 -13.20
C TYR A 78 0.08 -10.68 -13.96
N ILE A 79 0.42 -11.79 -13.31
CA ILE A 79 0.39 -13.13 -13.91
C ILE A 79 -1.04 -13.49 -14.36
N CYS A 80 -2.06 -13.21 -13.52
CA CYS A 80 -3.45 -13.47 -13.87
C CYS A 80 -3.91 -12.65 -15.08
N PHE A 81 -3.54 -11.37 -15.14
CA PHE A 81 -3.90 -10.50 -16.26
C PHE A 81 -3.18 -10.87 -17.57
N ILE A 82 -1.91 -11.28 -17.52
CA ILE A 82 -1.23 -11.84 -18.71
C ILE A 82 -1.97 -13.08 -19.24
N ARG A 83 -2.52 -13.89 -18.33
CA ARG A 83 -3.33 -15.08 -18.65
C ARG A 83 -4.78 -14.74 -19.04
N LYS A 84 -5.14 -13.47 -19.19
CA LYS A 84 -6.50 -12.99 -19.51
C LYS A 84 -7.57 -13.47 -18.51
N THR A 85 -7.16 -13.71 -17.27
CA THR A 85 -8.07 -14.10 -16.19
C THR A 85 -9.01 -12.92 -15.89
N PRO A 86 -10.32 -13.12 -15.70
CA PRO A 86 -11.23 -12.03 -15.37
C PRO A 86 -10.90 -11.39 -14.02
N ILE A 87 -11.39 -10.16 -13.82
CA ILE A 87 -10.99 -9.34 -12.66
C ILE A 87 -11.35 -9.98 -11.31
N THR A 88 -12.53 -10.59 -11.20
CA THR A 88 -13.00 -11.18 -9.94
C THR A 88 -12.08 -12.29 -9.41
N PRO A 89 -11.78 -13.36 -10.18
CA PRO A 89 -10.83 -14.39 -9.71
C PRO A 89 -9.41 -13.85 -9.55
N THR A 90 -8.99 -12.88 -10.38
CA THR A 90 -7.68 -12.24 -10.23
C THR A 90 -7.53 -11.56 -8.86
N LEU A 91 -8.56 -10.83 -8.42
CA LEU A 91 -8.58 -10.19 -7.11
C LEU A 91 -8.61 -11.22 -5.99
N LEU A 92 -9.44 -12.27 -6.08
CA LEU A 92 -9.51 -13.32 -5.06
C LEU A 92 -8.16 -14.03 -4.87
N ILE A 93 -7.49 -14.41 -5.96
CA ILE A 93 -6.18 -15.05 -5.91
C ILE A 93 -5.14 -14.10 -5.30
N SER A 94 -5.13 -12.84 -5.75
CA SER A 94 -4.12 -11.87 -5.32
C SER A 94 -4.29 -11.47 -3.87
N PHE A 95 -5.52 -11.23 -3.41
CA PHE A 95 -5.81 -11.00 -2.00
C PHE A 95 -5.56 -12.24 -1.15
N GLY A 96 -5.83 -13.44 -1.67
CA GLY A 96 -5.51 -14.69 -0.98
C GLY A 96 -4.01 -14.84 -0.71
N ILE A 97 -3.18 -14.64 -1.74
CA ILE A 97 -1.72 -14.67 -1.62
C ILE A 97 -1.22 -13.57 -0.68
N TRP A 98 -1.76 -12.36 -0.81
CA TRP A 98 -1.43 -11.24 0.07
C TRP A 98 -1.73 -11.55 1.54
N LEU A 99 -2.91 -12.11 1.82
CA LEU A 99 -3.35 -12.42 3.19
C LEU A 99 -2.45 -13.48 3.83
N VAL A 100 -2.13 -14.55 3.10
CA VAL A 100 -1.19 -15.58 3.57
C VAL A 100 0.18 -14.96 3.86
N ALA A 101 0.70 -14.14 2.94
CA ALA A 101 1.97 -13.45 3.13
C ALA A 101 1.94 -12.47 4.32
N ALA A 102 0.83 -11.75 4.52
CA ALA A 102 0.64 -10.81 5.63
C ALA A 102 0.57 -11.53 6.98
N VAL A 103 -0.09 -12.69 7.05
CA VAL A 103 -0.14 -13.52 8.26
C VAL A 103 1.25 -14.04 8.61
N ILE A 104 1.97 -14.62 7.63
CA ILE A 104 3.34 -15.09 7.82
C ILE A 104 4.23 -13.93 8.31
N HIS A 105 4.10 -12.76 7.68
CA HIS A 105 4.81 -11.55 8.07
C HIS A 105 4.50 -11.14 9.52
N GLN A 106 3.23 -11.09 9.92
CA GLN A 106 2.85 -10.71 11.28
C GLN A 106 3.38 -11.69 12.33
N MET A 107 3.41 -12.99 12.02
CA MET A 107 3.98 -14.01 12.89
C MET A 107 5.50 -13.87 13.07
N LEU A 108 6.21 -13.42 12.03
CA LEU A 108 7.66 -13.21 12.04
C LEU A 108 8.06 -11.87 12.70
N SER A 109 7.28 -10.82 12.47
CA SER A 109 7.54 -9.46 12.96
C SER A 109 6.97 -9.17 14.36
N GLY A 110 6.09 -10.03 14.88
CA GLY A 110 5.54 -9.95 16.24
C GLY A 110 6.46 -10.49 17.35
N LYS A 111 7.74 -10.70 17.06
CA LYS A 111 8.82 -11.05 18.01
C LYS A 111 9.79 -9.89 18.14
#